data_AF-A0A957WQL2-F1
#
_entry.id   AF-A0A957WQL2-F1
#
_cell.length_a   1.000
_cell.length_b   1.000
_cell.length_c   1.000
_cell.angle_alpha   90.00
_cell.angle_beta   90.00
_cell.angle_gamma   90.00
#
_symmetry.space_group_name_H-M   'P 1'
#
loop_
_entity.id
_entity.type
_entity.pdbx_description
1 polymer ?
#
loop_
_entity_poly.entity_id
_entity_poly.type
_entity_poly.pdbx_seq_one_letter_code
_entity_poly.pdbx_strand_id
1 'polypeptide(L)'
;RNEGIIFGLLIKPLIGRTLYKDMHRLEEIVTASDLDWTIARPAQLVKHPTVTAYQVEEGYMVSGQRRTAYPDLADFLLSNVTEERYVRKAVAVASPI
;
A
#
# COMPACT_ATOMS: atom_id res chain seq x y z
N ARG A 1 -8.65 -8.55 -35.51
CA ARG A 1 -9.65 -8.11 -34.49
C ARG A 1 -9.96 -9.30 -33.59
N ASN A 2 -9.20 -9.50 -32.50
CA ASN A 2 -9.45 -10.40 -31.35
C ASN A 2 -8.22 -10.52 -30.42
N GLU A 3 -7.03 -10.11 -30.86
CA GLU A 3 -5.77 -10.23 -30.10
C GLU A 3 -5.74 -9.40 -28.81
N GLY A 4 -6.30 -8.18 -28.80
CA GLY A 4 -6.27 -7.29 -27.64
C GLY A 4 -7.14 -7.74 -26.44
N ILE A 5 -8.17 -8.56 -26.67
CA ILE A 5 -9.07 -9.05 -25.61
C ILE A 5 -8.41 -10.21 -24.86
N ILE A 6 -7.77 -11.13 -25.59
CA ILE A 6 -7.03 -12.27 -25.02
C ILE A 6 -5.81 -11.77 -24.25
N PHE A 7 -5.07 -10.80 -24.79
CA PHE A 7 -3.94 -10.16 -24.10
C PHE A 7 -4.38 -9.47 -22.80
N GLY A 8 -5.45 -8.67 -22.84
CA GLY A 8 -5.96 -7.96 -21.66
C GLY A 8 -6.49 -8.87 -20.55
N LEU A 9 -7.09 -10.01 -20.89
CA LEU A 9 -7.65 -10.95 -19.89
C LEU A 9 -6.61 -11.92 -19.31
N LEU A 10 -5.60 -12.34 -20.07
CA LEU A 10 -4.58 -13.28 -19.59
C LEU A 10 -3.38 -12.56 -18.95
N ILE A 11 -2.91 -11.45 -19.52
CA ILE A 11 -1.71 -10.76 -19.01
C ILE A 11 -2.01 -9.96 -17.74
N LYS A 12 -3.17 -9.31 -17.64
CA LYS A 12 -3.52 -8.49 -16.47
C LYS A 12 -3.56 -9.29 -15.14
N PRO A 13 -4.14 -10.50 -15.06
CA PRO A 13 -4.05 -11.32 -13.84
C PRO A 13 -2.66 -11.96 -13.66
N LEU A 14 -1.93 -12.29 -14.72
CA LEU A 14 -0.56 -12.84 -14.61
C LEU A 14 0.45 -11.81 -14.12
N ILE A 15 0.41 -10.58 -14.66
CA ILE A 15 1.21 -9.45 -14.18
C ILE A 15 0.77 -9.07 -12.78
N GLY A 16 -0.54 -8.97 -12.52
CA GLY A 16 -1.06 -8.73 -11.18
C GLY A 16 -0.54 -9.76 -10.18
N ARG A 17 -0.65 -11.05 -10.48
CA ARG A 17 -0.17 -12.14 -9.61
C ARG A 17 1.34 -12.11 -9.41
N THR A 18 2.12 -11.80 -10.44
CA THR A 18 3.57 -11.68 -10.33
C THR A 18 3.95 -10.48 -9.46
N LEU A 19 3.29 -9.33 -9.65
CA LEU A 19 3.47 -8.13 -8.82
C LEU A 19 3.07 -8.38 -7.36
N TYR A 20 1.91 -8.99 -7.10
CA TYR A 20 1.49 -9.33 -5.74
C TYR A 20 2.44 -10.34 -5.08
N LYS A 21 2.96 -11.31 -5.84
CA LYS A 21 3.95 -12.26 -5.34
C LYS A 21 5.28 -11.56 -5.02
N ASP A 22 5.68 -10.60 -5.84
CA ASP A 22 6.90 -9.82 -5.61
C ASP A 22 6.76 -8.91 -4.39
N MET A 23 5.61 -8.24 -4.23
CA MET A 23 5.29 -7.47 -3.02
C MET A 23 5.29 -8.34 -1.76
N HIS A 24 4.69 -9.54 -1.81
CA HIS A 24 4.73 -10.46 -0.68
C HIS A 24 6.15 -10.87 -0.32
N ARG A 25 7.00 -11.14 -1.32
CA ARG A 25 8.41 -11.46 -1.11
C ARG A 25 9.18 -10.29 -0.49
N LEU A 26 8.90 -9.06 -0.90
CA LEU A 26 9.49 -7.87 -0.30
C LEU A 26 9.11 -7.77 1.18
N GLU A 27 7.84 -7.98 1.51
CA GLU A 27 7.37 -7.98 2.90
C GLU A 27 8.02 -9.11 3.71
N GLU A 28 8.16 -10.33 3.16
CA GLU A 28 8.87 -11.44 3.82
C GLU A 28 10.32 -11.06 4.18
N ILE A 29 11.04 -10.40 3.27
CA ILE A 29 12.43 -9.96 3.52
C ILE A 29 12.50 -8.94 4.65
N VAL A 30 11.61 -7.94 4.62
CA VAL A 30 11.56 -6.90 5.66
C VAL A 30 11.18 -7.50 7.01
N THR A 31 10.13 -8.32 7.05
CA THR A 31 9.61 -8.91 8.29
C THR A 31 10.52 -9.95 8.93
N ALA A 32 11.39 -10.60 8.14
CA ALA A 32 12.40 -11.53 8.65
C ALA A 32 13.64 -10.84 9.27
N SER A 33 13.79 -9.52 9.10
CA SER A 33 14.89 -8.77 9.72
C SER A 33 14.66 -8.54 11.22
N ASP A 34 15.74 -8.30 11.95
CA ASP A 34 15.72 -7.91 13.37
C ASP A 34 15.45 -6.41 13.57
N LEU A 35 15.34 -5.63 12.49
CA LEU A 35 15.10 -4.19 12.50
C LEU A 35 13.70 -3.85 13.05
N ASP A 36 13.57 -2.59 13.48
CA ASP A 36 12.29 -1.97 13.76
C ASP A 36 11.68 -1.45 12.46
N TRP A 37 10.90 -2.32 11.81
CA TRP A 37 10.30 -2.04 10.51
C TRP A 37 8.82 -1.65 10.63
N THR A 38 8.35 -0.82 9.70
CA THR A 38 6.91 -0.55 9.47
C THR A 38 6.64 -0.70 7.97
N ILE A 39 5.61 -1.45 7.60
CA ILE A 39 5.19 -1.62 6.20
C ILE A 39 3.92 -0.82 5.95
N ALA A 40 4.01 0.25 5.16
CA ALA A 40 2.85 1.04 4.73
C ALA A 40 2.22 0.44 3.46
N ARG A 41 0.91 0.19 3.49
CA ARG A 41 0.11 -0.36 2.39
C ARG A 41 -0.91 0.68 1.93
N PRO A 42 -0.52 1.61 1.05
CA PRO A 42 -1.47 2.53 0.46
C PRO A 42 -2.46 1.79 -0.44
N ALA A 43 -3.66 2.36 -0.58
CA ALA A 43 -4.57 2.03 -1.65
C ALA A 43 -4.13 2.72 -2.96
N GLN A 44 -5.04 2.98 -3.90
CA GLN A 44 -4.68 3.66 -5.14
C GLN A 44 -4.11 5.05 -4.86
N LEU A 45 -2.84 5.28 -5.21
CA LEU A 45 -2.21 6.59 -5.04
C LEU A 45 -2.80 7.64 -5.98
N VAL A 46 -3.16 8.79 -5.42
CA VAL A 46 -3.75 9.91 -6.16
C VAL A 46 -3.16 11.25 -5.72
N LYS A 47 -3.18 12.24 -6.63
CA LYS A 47 -2.77 13.61 -6.32
C LYS A 47 -3.86 14.29 -5.47
N HIS A 48 -3.42 15.02 -4.44
CA HIS A 48 -4.25 15.87 -3.60
C HIS A 48 -3.40 17.06 -3.14
N PRO A 49 -3.97 18.27 -2.98
CA PRO A 49 -3.18 19.46 -2.65
C PRO A 49 -2.61 19.47 -1.23
N THR A 50 -3.26 18.80 -0.27
CA THR A 50 -2.91 18.86 1.16
C THR A 50 -3.06 17.51 1.85
N VAL A 51 -2.56 17.40 3.08
CA VAL A 51 -2.89 16.29 3.97
C VAL A 51 -4.39 16.34 4.34
N THR A 52 -5.01 15.18 4.46
CA THR A 52 -6.41 14.97 4.83
C THR A 52 -6.52 14.30 6.20
N ALA A 53 -7.75 14.09 6.69
CA ALA A 53 -8.00 13.22 7.84
C ALA A 53 -7.96 11.74 7.42
N TYR A 54 -6.81 11.29 6.92
CA TYR A 54 -6.62 9.90 6.50
C TYR A 54 -6.74 8.93 7.67
N GLN A 55 -7.06 7.68 7.34
CA GLN A 55 -7.23 6.59 8.30
C GLN A 55 -6.10 5.58 8.13
N VAL A 56 -5.73 4.96 9.26
CA VAL A 56 -4.72 3.92 9.34
C VAL A 56 -5.32 2.72 10.07
N GLU A 57 -5.23 1.54 9.47
CA GLU A 57 -5.67 0.28 10.07
C GLU A 57 -4.58 -0.78 9.93
N GLU A 58 -4.35 -1.58 10.97
CA GLU A 58 -3.45 -2.73 10.87
C GLU A 58 -4.03 -3.78 9.89
N GLY A 59 -3.18 -4.38 9.06
CA GLY A 59 -3.59 -5.34 8.05
C GLY A 59 -3.57 -4.77 6.64
N TYR A 60 -4.59 -5.08 5.83
CA TYR A 60 -4.52 -4.93 4.37
C TYR A 60 -5.39 -3.82 3.78
N MET A 61 -6.42 -3.36 4.49
CA MET A 61 -7.39 -2.42 3.92
C MET A 61 -8.13 -1.67 5.01
N VAL A 62 -8.38 -0.38 4.78
CA VAL A 62 -9.36 0.42 5.52
C VAL A 62 -10.72 0.24 4.86
N SER A 63 -11.73 -0.17 5.61
CA SER A 63 -13.05 -0.50 5.05
C SER A 63 -13.68 0.68 4.31
N GLY A 64 -14.15 0.44 3.08
CA GLY A 64 -14.83 1.45 2.27
C GLY A 64 -13.93 2.51 1.61
N GLN A 65 -12.62 2.46 1.83
CA GLN A 65 -11.67 3.43 1.26
C GLN A 65 -10.81 2.76 0.19
N ARG A 66 -10.60 3.44 -0.95
CA ARG A 66 -9.90 2.87 -2.12
C ARG A 66 -8.75 3.70 -2.64
N ARG A 67 -8.49 4.86 -2.02
CA ARG A 67 -7.48 5.82 -2.46
C ARG A 67 -6.61 6.24 -1.30
N THR A 68 -5.40 6.65 -1.64
CA THR A 68 -4.46 7.28 -0.71
C THR A 68 -3.89 8.50 -1.42
N ALA A 69 -4.02 9.67 -0.80
CA ALA A 69 -3.38 10.87 -1.30
C ALA A 69 -1.85 10.74 -1.10
N TYR A 70 -1.07 11.17 -2.09
CA TYR A 70 0.38 11.31 -1.93
C TYR A 70 0.81 12.06 -0.66
N PRO A 71 0.24 13.24 -0.32
CA PRO A 71 0.58 13.93 0.93
C PRO A 71 0.25 13.12 2.18
N ASP A 72 -0.84 12.32 2.20
CA ASP A 72 -1.21 11.52 3.36
C ASP A 72 -0.25 10.36 3.60
N LEU A 73 0.17 9.67 2.52
CA LEU A 73 1.18 8.63 2.65
C LEU A 73 2.52 9.23 3.13
N ALA A 74 2.91 10.39 2.60
CA ALA A 74 4.14 11.06 3.03
C ALA A 74 4.09 11.48 4.50
N ASP A 75 2.98 12.07 4.94
CA ASP A 75 2.74 12.42 6.33
C ASP A 75 2.81 11.20 7.26
N PHE A 76 2.13 10.10 6.89
CA PHE A 76 2.20 8.84 7.61
C PHE A 76 3.62 8.27 7.70
N LEU A 77 4.37 8.26 6.60
CA LEU A 77 5.74 7.75 6.62
C LEU A 77 6.65 8.59 7.52
N LEU A 78 6.49 9.91 7.51
CA LEU A 78 7.29 10.82 8.33
C LEU A 78 6.98 10.67 9.83
N SER A 79 5.72 10.50 10.22
CA SER A 79 5.36 10.33 11.64
C SER A 79 5.98 9.06 12.25
N ASN A 80 6.08 7.98 11.46
CA ASN A 80 6.67 6.71 11.87
C ASN A 80 8.20 6.74 12.02
N VAL A 81 8.87 7.82 11.63
CA VAL A 81 10.31 7.99 11.90
C VAL A 81 10.55 8.30 13.37
N THR A 82 9.60 8.96 14.04
CA THR A 82 9.71 9.38 15.44
C THR A 82 8.79 8.62 16.38
N GLU A 83 7.69 8.07 15.87
CA GLU A 83 6.70 7.35 16.65
C GLU A 83 6.86 5.83 16.53
N GLU A 84 6.89 5.12 17.65
CA GLU A 84 7.04 3.66 17.68
C GLU A 84 5.72 2.88 17.55
N ARG A 85 4.61 3.58 17.26
CA ARG A 85 3.24 3.03 17.31
C ARG A 85 3.03 1.80 16.41
N TYR A 86 3.72 1.77 15.27
CA TYR A 86 3.57 0.72 14.25
C TYR A 86 4.85 -0.10 14.02
N VAL A 87 5.77 -0.10 14.98
CA VAL A 87 6.97 -0.96 14.95
C VAL A 87 6.55 -2.43 14.82
N ARG A 88 7.15 -3.09 13.84
CA ARG A 88 6.88 -4.46 13.39
C ARG A 88 5.43 -4.70 12.99
N LYS A 89 4.81 -3.72 12.34
CA LYS A 89 3.43 -3.81 11.83
C LYS A 89 3.34 -3.46 10.35
N ALA A 90 2.38 -4.11 9.70
CA ALA A 90 1.93 -3.75 8.36
C ALA A 90 0.57 -3.06 8.45
N VAL A 91 0.45 -1.89 7.85
CA VAL A 91 -0.70 -1.00 8.04
C VAL A 91 -1.22 -0.45 6.72
N ALA A 92 -2.53 -0.49 6.55
CA ALA A 92 -3.23 0.16 5.47
C ALA A 92 -3.36 1.65 5.74
N VAL A 93 -3.13 2.48 4.73
CA VAL A 93 -3.29 3.95 4.80
C VAL A 93 -4.28 4.37 3.73
N ALA A 94 -5.37 5.04 4.11
CA ALA A 94 -6.42 5.42 3.16
C ALA A 94 -7.00 6.81 3.43
N SER A 95 -7.28 7.52 2.36
CA SER A 95 -7.74 8.91 2.38
C SER A 95 -9.23 9.01 2.03
N PRO A 96 -10.01 9.88 2.70
CA PRO A 96 -11.43 10.11 2.45
C PRO A 96 -11.69 10.94 1.17
N ILE A 97 -11.26 10.44 0.01
CA ILE A 97 -11.31 11.09 -1.32
C ILE A 97 -11.65 10.12 -2.47
#